data_AF-A0A259KR90-F1
#
_entry.id   AF-A0A259KR90-F1
#
_cell.length_a   1.000
_cell.length_b   1.000
_cell.length_c   1.000
_cell.angle_alpha   90.00
_cell.angle_beta   90.00
_cell.angle_gamma   90.00
#
_symmetry.space_group_name_H-M   'P 1'
#
loop_
_entity.id
_entity.type
_entity.pdbx_description
1 polymer ?
#
loop_
_entity_poly.entity_id
_entity_poly.type
_entity_poly.pdbx_seq_one_letter_code
_entity_poly.pdbx_strand_id
1 'polypeptide(L)'
;MYFAVFELSWSFDLVESYAPGISLVFLPAGIKLIAALVSGFWGVLGTVIALAYVTPSFWPDQPLWFYVVYPALSGFSTLAVVAVMKRVLVIDDDIRNLRFIHIPLIDLCATLVHGALVNGFFALNHLEVDQDFFTRAFAMSVGDFVGSLILLLSFAMLAKLYDVYKQRPDTNLN
;
A
#
# COMPACT_ATOMS: atom_id res chain seq x y z
N MET A 1 -7.72 -4.86 -8.77
CA MET A 1 -6.83 -3.68 -8.83
C MET A 1 -5.49 -3.91 -8.15
N TYR A 2 -5.47 -4.32 -6.87
CA TYR A 2 -4.20 -4.65 -6.16
C TYR A 2 -3.33 -5.64 -6.95
N PHE A 3 -3.90 -6.78 -7.36
CA PHE A 3 -3.20 -7.78 -8.18
C PHE A 3 -2.67 -7.21 -9.50
N ALA A 4 -3.43 -6.38 -10.21
CA ALA A 4 -2.96 -5.79 -11.46
C ALA A 4 -1.81 -4.80 -11.26
N VAL A 5 -1.85 -3.98 -10.21
CA VAL A 5 -0.75 -3.07 -9.86
C VAL A 5 0.47 -3.84 -9.38
N PHE A 6 0.24 -4.99 -8.72
CA PHE A 6 1.28 -5.92 -8.36
C PHE A 6 2.01 -6.47 -9.59
N GLU A 7 1.27 -7.06 -10.53
CA GLU A 7 1.81 -7.57 -11.81
C GLU A 7 2.53 -6.48 -12.61
N LEU A 8 2.00 -5.24 -12.61
CA LEU A 8 2.64 -4.11 -13.25
C LEU A 8 3.98 -3.76 -12.58
N SER A 9 4.01 -3.74 -11.24
CA SER A 9 5.25 -3.50 -10.48
C SER A 9 6.30 -4.57 -10.77
N TRP A 10 5.85 -5.82 -10.92
CA TRP A 10 6.68 -6.96 -11.32
C TRP A 10 7.23 -6.78 -12.74
N SER A 11 6.40 -6.33 -13.69
CA SER A 11 6.79 -6.07 -15.08
C SER A 11 7.86 -4.97 -15.23
N PHE A 12 7.93 -4.04 -14.27
CA PHE A 12 8.94 -2.98 -14.21
C PHE A 12 10.13 -3.33 -13.30
N ASP A 13 10.24 -4.57 -12.83
CA ASP A 13 11.31 -5.05 -11.95
C ASP A 13 11.43 -4.27 -10.62
N LEU A 14 10.30 -3.72 -10.15
CA LEU A 14 10.29 -2.90 -8.93
C LEU A 14 10.26 -3.78 -7.69
N VAL A 15 9.59 -4.93 -7.75
CA VAL A 15 9.18 -5.71 -6.56
C VAL A 15 10.32 -6.49 -5.88
N GLU A 16 11.42 -6.78 -6.59
CA GLU A 16 12.54 -7.58 -6.07
C GLU A 16 13.86 -6.80 -5.92
N SER A 17 13.82 -5.47 -5.95
CA SER A 17 15.05 -4.66 -5.98
C SER A 17 15.90 -4.70 -4.69
N TYR A 18 15.41 -5.26 -3.57
CA TYR A 18 16.13 -5.21 -2.28
C TYR A 18 16.18 -6.53 -1.52
N ALA A 19 15.04 -7.15 -1.21
CA ALA A 19 14.96 -8.45 -0.54
C ALA A 19 13.60 -9.10 -0.81
N PRO A 20 13.40 -10.41 -0.55
CA PRO A 20 12.10 -11.05 -0.72
C PRO A 20 10.99 -10.32 0.05
N GLY A 21 10.00 -9.80 -0.68
CA GLY A 21 8.89 -9.01 -0.15
C GLY A 21 9.24 -7.55 0.23
N ILE A 22 10.46 -7.08 -0.04
CA ILE A 22 10.90 -5.69 0.16
C ILE A 22 11.35 -5.10 -1.17
N SER A 23 10.66 -4.05 -1.57
CA SER A 23 10.92 -3.29 -2.79
C SER A 23 11.26 -1.84 -2.44
N LEU A 24 12.17 -1.22 -3.19
CA LEU A 24 12.47 0.21 -3.07
C LEU A 24 11.36 1.10 -3.66
N VAL A 25 10.45 0.55 -4.46
CA VAL A 25 9.26 1.23 -4.99
C VAL A 25 8.10 0.24 -5.06
N PHE A 26 7.26 0.22 -4.02
CA PHE A 26 6.16 -0.75 -3.91
C PHE A 26 4.80 -0.11 -4.19
N LEU A 27 4.41 -0.06 -5.47
CA LEU A 27 3.11 0.52 -5.88
C LEU A 27 1.87 -0.09 -5.22
N PRO A 28 1.82 -1.41 -4.88
CA PRO A 28 0.66 -1.98 -4.19
C PRO A 28 0.37 -1.34 -2.83
N ALA A 29 1.36 -0.73 -2.17
CA ALA A 29 1.15 0.03 -0.93
C ALA A 29 0.14 1.18 -1.12
N GLY A 30 0.21 1.90 -2.23
CA GLY A 30 -0.74 2.97 -2.54
C GLY A 30 -2.18 2.47 -2.72
N ILE A 31 -2.34 1.30 -3.35
CA ILE A 31 -3.67 0.68 -3.51
C ILE A 31 -4.22 0.26 -2.15
N LYS A 32 -3.37 -0.29 -1.28
CA LYS A 32 -3.73 -0.64 0.10
C LYS A 32 -4.19 0.58 0.90
N LEU A 33 -3.47 1.69 0.81
CA LEU A 33 -3.86 2.95 1.46
C LEU A 33 -5.20 3.48 0.93
N ILE A 34 -5.38 3.54 -0.40
CA ILE A 34 -6.63 4.01 -1.02
C ILE A 34 -7.79 3.12 -0.61
N ALA A 35 -7.60 1.80 -0.61
CA ALA A 35 -8.62 0.84 -0.20
C ALA A 35 -9.03 1.02 1.27
N ALA A 36 -8.06 1.31 2.16
CA ALA A 36 -8.30 1.60 3.57
C ALA A 36 -9.03 2.94 3.78
N LEU A 37 -8.68 3.97 3.01
CA LEU A 37 -9.34 5.27 3.09
C LEU A 37 -10.78 5.19 2.58
N VAL A 38 -10.97 4.73 1.34
CA VAL A 38 -12.25 4.82 0.61
C VAL A 38 -13.25 3.75 1.05
N SER A 39 -12.79 2.51 1.22
CA SER A 39 -13.67 1.35 1.43
C SER A 39 -13.50 0.73 2.82
N GLY A 40 -12.66 1.34 3.67
CA GLY A 40 -12.40 0.90 5.02
C GLY A 40 -12.03 -0.58 5.11
N PHE A 41 -12.73 -1.30 5.99
CA PHE A 41 -12.50 -2.72 6.24
C PHE A 41 -12.63 -3.58 4.98
N TRP A 42 -13.67 -3.38 4.17
CA TRP A 42 -13.93 -4.21 2.99
C TRP A 42 -12.89 -4.02 1.89
N GLY A 43 -12.39 -2.79 1.72
CA GLY A 43 -11.29 -2.52 0.81
C GLY A 43 -10.02 -3.25 1.22
N VAL A 44 -9.68 -3.16 2.50
CA VAL A 44 -8.49 -3.81 3.04
C VAL A 44 -8.60 -5.32 2.99
N LEU A 45 -9.77 -5.89 3.31
CA LEU A 45 -9.99 -7.34 3.19
C LEU A 45 -9.71 -7.85 1.76
N GLY A 46 -10.12 -7.09 0.74
CA GLY A 46 -9.78 -7.41 -0.65
C GLY A 46 -8.27 -7.39 -0.92
N THR A 47 -7.54 -6.44 -0.35
CA THR A 47 -6.06 -6.38 -0.47
C THR A 47 -5.37 -7.52 0.28
N VAL A 48 -5.91 -7.93 1.43
CA VAL A 48 -5.42 -9.08 2.21
C VAL A 48 -5.58 -10.36 1.39
N ILE A 49 -6.75 -10.60 0.80
CA ILE A 49 -7.00 -11.78 -0.04
C ILE A 49 -6.08 -11.77 -1.28
N ALA A 50 -5.94 -10.61 -1.93
CA ALA A 50 -5.06 -10.49 -3.10
C ALA A 50 -3.58 -10.73 -2.74
N LEU A 51 -3.12 -10.19 -1.60
CA LEU A 51 -1.76 -10.43 -1.12
C LEU A 51 -1.56 -11.88 -0.69
N ALA A 52 -2.55 -12.53 -0.07
CA ALA A 52 -2.50 -13.96 0.25
C ALA A 52 -2.34 -14.84 -0.99
N TYR A 53 -3.00 -14.48 -2.09
CA TYR A 53 -2.85 -15.17 -3.36
C TYR A 53 -1.44 -15.03 -3.96
N VAL A 54 -0.82 -13.84 -3.80
CA VAL A 54 0.51 -13.56 -4.35
C VAL A 54 1.63 -14.03 -3.43
N THR A 55 1.42 -14.11 -2.11
CA THR A 55 2.50 -14.44 -1.14
C THR A 55 3.30 -15.70 -1.47
N PRO A 56 2.69 -16.82 -1.95
CA PRO A 56 3.44 -18.01 -2.34
C PRO A 56 4.48 -17.80 -3.45
N SER A 57 4.36 -16.75 -4.29
CA SER A 57 5.37 -16.47 -5.32
C SER A 57 6.67 -15.91 -4.72
N PHE A 58 6.60 -15.31 -3.53
CA PHE A 58 7.76 -14.77 -2.81
C PHE A 58 8.36 -15.74 -1.81
N TRP A 59 7.48 -16.52 -1.18
CA TRP A 59 7.79 -17.33 -0.01
C TRP A 59 7.26 -18.75 -0.21
N PRO A 60 7.70 -19.48 -1.26
CA PRO A 60 7.09 -20.76 -1.65
C PRO A 60 7.19 -21.85 -0.58
N ASP A 61 8.23 -21.80 0.26
CA ASP A 61 8.54 -22.82 1.25
C ASP A 61 7.87 -22.58 2.62
N GLN A 62 6.97 -21.59 2.73
CA GLN A 62 6.33 -21.24 3.99
C GLN A 62 5.07 -22.09 4.26
N PRO A 63 4.74 -22.34 5.55
CA PRO A 63 3.55 -23.09 5.94
C PRO A 63 2.25 -22.32 5.63
N LEU A 64 1.13 -23.04 5.43
CA LEU A 64 -0.15 -22.45 5.03
C LEU A 64 -0.63 -21.27 5.91
N TRP A 65 -0.37 -21.33 7.23
CA TRP A 65 -0.78 -20.27 8.14
C TRP A 65 -0.04 -18.95 7.86
N PHE A 66 1.18 -19.00 7.33
CA PHE A 66 1.98 -17.82 6.97
C PHE A 66 1.26 -16.99 5.90
N TYR A 67 0.71 -17.66 4.87
CA TYR A 67 -0.05 -17.03 3.79
C TYR A 67 -1.37 -16.40 4.23
N VAL A 68 -1.78 -16.60 5.49
CA VAL A 68 -2.93 -15.92 6.10
C VAL A 68 -2.46 -14.81 7.01
N VAL A 69 -1.49 -15.09 7.89
CA VAL A 69 -1.04 -14.14 8.92
C VAL A 69 -0.26 -12.97 8.32
N TYR A 70 0.67 -13.21 7.39
CA TYR A 70 1.44 -12.12 6.78
C TYR A 70 0.56 -11.12 6.03
N PRO A 71 -0.36 -11.55 5.13
CA PRO A 71 -1.24 -10.62 4.45
C PRO A 71 -2.20 -9.90 5.39
N ALA A 72 -2.75 -10.62 6.39
CA ALA A 72 -3.63 -10.02 7.39
C ALA A 72 -2.91 -8.95 8.21
N LEU A 73 -1.70 -9.25 8.68
CA LEU A 73 -0.85 -8.30 9.40
C LEU A 73 -0.56 -7.07 8.54
N SER A 74 -0.20 -7.28 7.27
CA SER A 74 0.10 -6.22 6.30
C SER A 74 -1.09 -5.30 6.02
N GLY A 75 -2.27 -5.87 5.76
CA GLY A 75 -3.47 -5.13 5.44
C GLY A 75 -4.06 -4.43 6.65
N PHE A 76 -4.26 -5.17 7.75
CA PHE A 76 -4.93 -4.65 8.93
C PHE A 76 -4.05 -3.67 9.73
N SER A 77 -2.71 -3.74 9.63
CA SER A 77 -1.85 -2.68 10.17
C SER A 77 -2.15 -1.32 9.52
N THR A 78 -2.27 -1.30 8.19
CA THR A 78 -2.60 -0.09 7.44
C THR A 78 -4.00 0.40 7.78
N LEU A 79 -4.99 -0.51 7.88
CA LEU A 79 -6.35 -0.14 8.30
C LEU A 79 -6.38 0.49 9.69
N ALA A 80 -5.66 -0.10 10.65
CA ALA A 80 -5.60 0.39 12.01
C ALA A 80 -5.01 1.82 12.06
N VAL A 81 -3.90 2.05 11.35
CA VAL A 81 -3.30 3.39 11.29
C VAL A 81 -4.22 4.38 10.62
N VAL A 82 -4.86 4.03 9.49
CA VAL A 82 -5.82 4.91 8.82
C VAL A 82 -6.98 5.27 9.75
N ALA A 83 -7.54 4.29 10.48
CA ALA A 83 -8.62 4.53 11.44
C ALA A 83 -8.19 5.46 12.59
N VAL A 84 -6.98 5.28 13.13
CA VAL A 84 -6.42 6.15 14.16
C VAL A 84 -6.18 7.55 13.60
N MET A 85 -5.57 7.67 12.44
CA MET A 85 -5.24 8.96 11.83
C MET A 85 -6.48 9.74 11.40
N LYS A 86 -7.56 9.08 10.96
CA LYS A 86 -8.85 9.75 10.74
C LYS A 86 -9.35 10.42 12.02
N ARG A 87 -9.23 9.76 13.18
CA ARG A 87 -9.61 10.34 14.47
C ARG A 87 -8.67 11.47 14.90
N VAL A 88 -7.36 11.30 14.75
CA VAL A 88 -6.35 12.29 15.13
C VAL A 88 -6.46 13.57 14.29
N LEU A 89 -6.71 13.42 12.99
CA LEU A 89 -6.82 14.54 12.05
C LEU A 89 -8.25 15.08 11.91
N VAL A 90 -9.20 14.53 12.68
CA VAL A 90 -10.62 14.90 12.65
C VAL A 90 -11.18 14.81 11.22
N ILE A 91 -10.90 13.71 10.53
CA ILE A 91 -11.39 13.42 9.18
C ILE A 91 -12.73 12.69 9.29
N ASP A 92 -13.74 13.20 8.59
CA ASP A 92 -15.09 12.65 8.57
C ASP A 92 -15.10 11.25 7.92
N ASP A 93 -16.12 10.45 8.25
CA ASP A 93 -16.17 9.08 7.74
C ASP A 93 -16.37 9.00 6.23
N ASP A 94 -17.03 10.00 5.66
CA ASP A 94 -17.22 10.19 4.22
C ASP A 94 -16.04 10.88 3.52
N ILE A 95 -14.96 11.19 4.25
CA ILE A 95 -13.68 11.69 3.72
C ILE A 95 -13.84 13.10 3.08
N ARG A 96 -14.99 13.77 3.24
CA ARG A 96 -15.26 15.05 2.56
C ARG A 96 -14.33 16.18 2.99
N ASN A 97 -13.85 16.14 4.22
CA ASN A 97 -12.93 17.12 4.78
C ASN A 97 -11.44 16.71 4.63
N LEU A 98 -11.15 15.66 3.86
CA LEU A 98 -9.79 15.23 3.58
C LEU A 98 -9.06 16.27 2.72
N ARG A 99 -8.00 16.85 3.28
CA ARG A 99 -7.10 17.76 2.58
C ARG A 99 -5.99 16.97 1.90
N PHE A 100 -5.44 17.52 0.83
CA PHE A 100 -4.31 16.91 0.11
C PHE A 100 -3.13 16.58 1.04
N ILE A 101 -2.85 17.42 2.04
CA ILE A 101 -1.77 17.19 3.02
C ILE A 101 -2.03 16.04 3.99
N HIS A 102 -3.29 15.66 4.23
CA HIS A 102 -3.62 14.54 5.10
C HIS A 102 -3.16 13.21 4.49
N ILE A 103 -3.24 13.07 3.16
CA ILE A 103 -2.89 11.85 2.46
C ILE A 103 -1.43 11.43 2.71
N PRO A 104 -0.39 12.25 2.39
CA PRO A 104 1.00 11.87 2.62
C PRO A 104 1.33 11.70 4.12
N LEU A 105 0.62 12.41 5.01
CA LEU A 105 0.83 12.25 6.46
C LEU A 105 0.31 10.90 6.96
N ILE A 106 -0.90 10.50 6.54
CA ILE A 106 -1.49 9.20 6.88
C ILE A 106 -0.64 8.09 6.28
N ASP A 107 -0.22 8.27 5.02
CA ASP A 107 0.63 7.33 4.31
C ASP A 107 1.96 7.09 5.02
N LEU A 108 2.68 8.16 5.38
CA LEU A 108 3.94 8.06 6.12
C LEU A 108 3.76 7.28 7.44
N CYS A 109 2.69 7.57 8.20
CA CYS A 109 2.41 6.82 9.42
C CYS A 109 2.09 5.35 9.13
N ALA A 110 1.30 5.09 8.09
CA ALA A 110 0.86 3.76 7.72
C ALA A 110 2.03 2.88 7.26
N THR A 111 2.96 3.42 6.47
CA THR A 111 4.11 2.69 5.94
C THR A 111 5.16 2.45 7.02
N LEU A 112 5.41 3.40 7.93
CA LEU A 112 6.31 3.20 9.08
C LEU A 112 5.83 2.09 10.01
N VAL A 113 4.55 2.13 10.39
CA VAL A 113 3.95 1.10 11.26
C VAL A 113 3.91 -0.24 10.54
N HIS A 114 3.57 -0.25 9.25
CA HIS A 114 3.54 -1.44 8.43
C HIS A 114 4.92 -2.09 8.33
N GLY A 115 5.96 -1.33 7.96
CA GLY A 115 7.32 -1.80 7.85
C GLY A 115 7.85 -2.37 9.18
N ALA A 116 7.57 -1.70 10.30
CA ALA A 116 7.96 -2.19 11.63
C ALA A 116 7.23 -3.50 12.01
N LEU A 117 5.91 -3.59 11.79
CA LEU A 117 5.14 -4.79 12.16
C LEU A 117 5.48 -6.00 11.31
N VAL A 118 5.58 -5.82 9.99
CA VAL A 118 5.92 -6.92 9.07
C VAL A 118 7.35 -7.39 9.29
N ASN A 119 8.31 -6.50 9.45
CA ASN A 119 9.68 -6.92 9.77
C ASN A 119 9.77 -7.53 11.17
N GLY A 120 8.91 -7.13 12.11
CA GLY A 120 8.87 -7.76 13.43
C GLY A 120 8.38 -9.18 13.34
N PHE A 121 7.38 -9.41 12.50
CA PHE A 121 6.91 -10.75 12.16
C PHE A 121 7.97 -11.58 11.42
N PHE A 122 8.73 -10.98 10.50
CA PHE A 122 9.85 -11.67 9.83
C PHE A 122 10.97 -12.04 10.80
N ALA A 123 11.33 -11.15 11.72
CA ALA A 123 12.33 -11.40 12.76
C ALA A 123 11.93 -12.59 13.66
N LEU A 124 10.67 -12.61 14.12
CA LEU A 124 10.14 -13.69 14.98
C LEU A 124 10.09 -15.05 14.28
N ASN A 125 10.02 -15.07 12.95
CA ASN A 125 10.01 -16.30 12.15
C ASN A 125 11.38 -16.63 11.53
N HIS A 126 12.45 -15.93 11.94
CA HIS A 126 13.81 -16.13 11.44
C HIS A 126 13.93 -16.02 9.91
N LEU A 127 13.15 -15.13 9.29
CA LEU A 127 13.18 -14.84 7.85
C LEU A 127 14.18 -13.72 7.50
N GLU A 128 15.11 -13.42 8.40
CA GLU A 128 16.19 -12.46 8.22
C GLU A 128 17.40 -13.18 7.64
N VAL A 129 17.70 -12.90 6.36
CA VAL A 129 18.78 -13.59 5.64
C VAL A 129 20.08 -12.80 5.70
N ASP A 130 20.05 -11.48 5.45
CA ASP A 130 21.29 -10.70 5.23
C ASP A 130 21.39 -9.36 5.97
N GLN A 131 20.26 -8.81 6.46
CA GLN A 131 20.22 -7.44 6.99
C GLN A 131 19.51 -7.36 8.33
N ASP A 132 19.91 -6.38 9.15
CA ASP A 132 19.31 -6.13 10.45
C ASP A 132 17.87 -5.60 10.31
N PHE A 133 17.08 -5.86 11.35
CA PHE A 133 15.68 -5.48 11.46
C PHE A 133 15.41 -4.02 11.05
N PHE A 134 16.21 -3.07 11.55
CA PHE A 134 15.96 -1.64 11.33
C PHE A 134 16.15 -1.24 9.88
N THR A 135 17.21 -1.74 9.24
CA THR A 135 17.48 -1.44 7.83
C THR A 135 16.39 -1.98 6.93
N ARG A 136 15.92 -3.22 7.16
CA ARG A 136 14.81 -3.81 6.40
C ARG A 136 13.48 -3.09 6.63
N ALA A 137 13.15 -2.79 7.88
CA ALA A 137 11.93 -2.06 8.24
C ALA A 137 11.92 -0.66 7.61
N PHE A 138 13.06 0.03 7.63
CA PHE A 138 13.19 1.35 7.01
C PHE A 138 13.09 1.27 5.48
N ALA A 139 13.79 0.32 4.85
CA ALA A 139 13.74 0.12 3.40
C ALA A 139 12.31 -0.19 2.92
N MET A 140 11.59 -1.08 3.62
CA MET A 140 10.18 -1.38 3.33
C MET A 140 9.28 -0.16 3.52
N SER A 141 9.46 0.59 4.62
CA SER A 141 8.64 1.78 4.88
C SER A 141 8.85 2.87 3.82
N VAL A 142 10.09 3.11 3.42
CA VAL A 142 10.44 4.10 2.38
C VAL A 142 9.94 3.63 1.02
N GLY A 143 10.14 2.36 0.67
CA GLY A 143 9.69 1.83 -0.61
C GLY A 143 8.18 1.82 -0.77
N ASP A 144 7.46 1.49 0.29
CA ASP A 144 6.01 1.61 0.35
C ASP A 144 5.56 3.07 0.21
N PHE A 145 6.20 3.99 0.93
CA PHE A 145 5.86 5.42 0.91
C PHE A 145 6.13 6.08 -0.45
N VAL A 146 7.24 5.73 -1.10
CA VAL A 146 7.53 6.22 -2.45
C VAL A 146 6.56 5.62 -3.45
N GLY A 147 6.29 4.30 -3.35
CA GLY A 147 5.36 3.60 -4.22
C GLY A 147 3.93 4.13 -4.12
N SER A 148 3.44 4.40 -2.91
CA SER A 148 2.14 5.01 -2.66
C SER A 148 2.05 6.44 -3.21
N LEU A 149 3.05 7.29 -2.97
CA LEU A 149 3.07 8.65 -3.49
C LEU A 149 3.04 8.70 -5.02
N ILE A 150 3.82 7.84 -5.70
CA ILE A 150 3.80 7.73 -7.16
C ILE A 150 2.39 7.41 -7.64
N LEU A 151 1.75 6.41 -7.03
CA LEU A 151 0.41 5.98 -7.40
C LEU A 151 -0.64 7.08 -7.16
N LEU A 152 -0.59 7.74 -6.00
CA LEU A 152 -1.50 8.83 -5.64
C LEU A 152 -1.35 10.04 -6.56
N LEU A 153 -0.11 10.45 -6.87
CA LEU A 153 0.17 11.54 -7.80
C LEU A 153 -0.29 11.19 -9.22
N SER A 154 -0.14 9.93 -9.62
CA SER A 154 -0.63 9.44 -10.92
C SER A 154 -2.15 9.54 -11.01
N PHE A 155 -2.88 9.12 -9.98
CA PHE A 155 -4.34 9.30 -9.92
C PHE A 155 -4.75 10.77 -9.92
N ALA A 156 -4.05 11.62 -9.17
CA ALA A 156 -4.33 13.05 -9.14
C ALA A 156 -4.12 13.72 -10.50
N MET A 157 -3.05 13.36 -11.23
CA MET A 157 -2.81 13.83 -12.59
C MET A 157 -3.88 13.35 -13.56
N LEU A 158 -4.27 12.08 -13.50
CA LEU A 158 -5.33 11.52 -14.35
C LEU A 158 -6.68 12.21 -14.10
N ALA A 159 -7.04 12.45 -12.84
CA ALA A 159 -8.26 13.18 -12.49
C ALA A 159 -8.24 14.61 -13.05
N LYS A 160 -7.11 15.32 -12.90
CA LYS A 160 -6.96 16.68 -13.44
C LYS A 160 -7.02 16.71 -14.97
N LEU A 161 -6.40 15.74 -15.65
CA LEU A 161 -6.48 15.60 -17.11
C LEU A 161 -7.91 15.32 -17.57
N TYR A 162 -8.64 14.47 -16.84
CA TYR A 162 -10.05 14.19 -17.10
C TYR A 162 -10.93 15.43 -16.94
N ASP A 163 -10.72 16.22 -15.87
CA ASP A 163 -11.44 17.47 -15.66
C ASP A 163 -11.15 18.49 -16.77
N VAL A 164 -9.89 18.63 -17.19
CA VAL A 164 -9.52 19.50 -18.32
C VAL A 164 -10.15 19.01 -19.63
N TYR A 165 -10.19 17.71 -19.88
CA TYR A 165 -10.85 17.13 -21.05
C TYR A 165 -12.35 17.43 -21.04
N LYS A 166 -13.03 17.22 -19.91
CA LYS A 166 -14.46 17.45 -19.75
C LYS A 166 -14.85 18.93 -19.80
N GLN A 167 -13.96 19.83 -19.37
CA GLN A 167 -14.17 21.27 -19.44
C GLN A 167 -13.92 21.87 -20.84
N ARG A 168 -13.44 21.09 -21.82
CA ARG A 168 -13.33 21.59 -23.21
C ARG A 168 -14.72 21.71 -23.85
N PRO A 169 -15.11 22.91 -24.32
CA PRO A 169 -16.44 23.17 -24.89
C PRO A 169 -16.75 22.40 -26.19
N ASP A 170 -15.77 21.76 -26.82
CA ASP A 170 -15.91 21.10 -28.12
C ASP A 170 -16.29 19.61 -28.05
N THR A 171 -16.64 19.06 -26.88
CA THR A 171 -16.99 17.63 -26.74
C THR A 171 -18.49 17.30 -26.88
N ASN A 172 -19.32 18.25 -27.31
CA ASN A 172 -20.62 17.93 -27.89
C ASN A 172 -20.43 17.42 -29.33
N LEU A 173 -19.98 16.17 -29.46
CA LEU A 173 -20.07 15.45 -30.73
C LEU A 173 -21.55 15.12 -30.97
N ASN A 174 -22.13 15.77 -31.98
CA ASN A 174 -23.36 15.33 -32.65
C ASN A 174 -23.21 13.91 -33.20
#